data_AF-A0A7S2V169-F1
#
_entry.id   AF-A0A7S2V169-F1
#
_cell.length_a   1.000
_cell.length_b   1.000
_cell.length_c   1.000
_cell.angle_alpha   90.00
_cell.angle_beta   90.00
_cell.angle_gamma   90.00
#
_symmetry.space_group_name_H-M   'P 1'
#
loop_
_entity.id
_entity.type
_entity.pdbx_description
1 polymer ?
#
loop_
_entity_poly.entity_id
_entity_poly.type
_entity_poly.pdbx_seq_one_letter_code
_entity_poly.pdbx_strand_id
1 'polypeptide(L)'
;GNGQGEGQRKKLRLMGSSLGGYIAARYAALHPDRVDRIMMLCPGFDLGSRWPQLFGEQELQEWEQKGFRIFSQQDGSAVRIPYQFVEDGLAQPAFPQYTCPAVIIHGSHDEVVPVQTSRQVLRATSPQRGSCPPGVDWGDLGERTALYVVDDDHALTKDKTLALTLKVAKSFFGLRERPASSQKDKQQQQQEQQPEHEVEVEKKFMLGGENCQVEKKLQRYLSEQSRDEQR
;
A
#
# COMPACT_ATOMS: atom_id res chain seq x y z
N GLY A 1 15.69 44.24 -5.40
CA GLY A 1 16.26 42.88 -5.55
C GLY A 1 15.13 41.92 -5.82
N ASN A 2 15.18 41.24 -6.96
CA ASN A 2 14.15 40.28 -7.38
C ASN A 2 14.18 39.03 -6.50
N GLY A 3 13.25 38.93 -5.54
CA GLY A 3 12.91 37.67 -4.91
C GLY A 3 12.03 36.86 -5.87
N GLN A 4 12.65 36.15 -6.80
CA GLN A 4 11.93 35.16 -7.62
C GLN A 4 11.44 34.05 -6.68
N GLY A 5 10.12 33.89 -6.61
CA GLY A 5 9.48 32.84 -5.83
C GLY A 5 9.99 31.47 -6.27
N GLU A 6 10.51 30.71 -5.31
CA GLU A 6 10.69 29.27 -5.46
C GLU A 6 9.33 28.69 -5.82
N GLY A 7 9.14 28.32 -7.10
CA GLY A 7 7.93 27.65 -7.53
C GLY A 7 7.76 26.40 -6.67
N GLN A 8 6.69 26.35 -5.86
CA GLN A 8 6.39 25.20 -5.00
C GLN A 8 6.52 23.92 -5.82
N ARG A 9 7.57 23.14 -5.55
CA ARG A 9 7.83 21.91 -6.28
C ARG A 9 6.69 20.96 -5.96
N LYS A 10 5.91 20.57 -6.97
CA LYS A 10 4.77 19.66 -6.80
C LYS A 10 5.25 18.37 -6.13
N LYS A 11 4.62 18.01 -5.01
CA LYS A 11 4.86 16.73 -4.34
C LYS A 11 4.27 15.57 -5.15
N LEU A 12 4.93 14.43 -5.09
CA LEU A 12 4.56 13.20 -5.78
C LEU A 12 3.51 12.42 -5.00
N ARG A 13 2.60 11.78 -5.72
CA ARG A 13 1.69 10.76 -5.18
C ARG A 13 2.10 9.45 -5.80
N LEU A 14 2.45 8.47 -4.96
CA LEU A 14 3.02 7.21 -5.42
C LEU A 14 2.01 6.09 -5.21
N MET A 15 2.00 5.15 -6.15
CA MET A 15 1.31 3.88 -6.01
C MET A 15 2.24 2.77 -6.49
N GLY A 16 2.31 1.67 -5.74
CA GLY A 16 3.15 0.54 -6.10
C GLY A 16 2.64 -0.76 -5.52
N SER A 17 2.82 -1.86 -6.26
CA SER A 17 2.51 -3.22 -5.81
C SER A 17 3.78 -4.00 -5.50
N SER A 18 3.73 -4.93 -4.55
CA SER A 18 4.83 -5.84 -4.22
C SER A 18 6.15 -5.07 -3.98
N LEU A 19 7.23 -5.41 -4.69
CA LEU A 19 8.51 -4.68 -4.64
C LEU A 19 8.35 -3.19 -4.98
N GLY A 20 7.45 -2.82 -5.88
CA GLY A 20 7.14 -1.42 -6.19
C GLY A 20 6.53 -0.66 -5.00
N GLY A 21 5.74 -1.34 -4.17
CA GLY A 21 5.23 -0.78 -2.91
C GLY A 21 6.35 -0.51 -1.91
N TYR A 22 7.29 -1.45 -1.77
CA TYR A 22 8.50 -1.27 -0.97
C TYR A 22 9.35 -0.07 -1.45
N ILE A 23 9.60 0.01 -2.77
CA ILE A 23 10.37 1.10 -3.36
C ILE A 23 9.68 2.45 -3.14
N ALA A 24 8.35 2.52 -3.25
CA ALA A 24 7.61 3.75 -2.97
C ALA A 24 7.77 4.20 -1.51
N ALA A 25 7.67 3.27 -0.55
CA ALA A 25 7.92 3.55 0.86
C ALA A 25 9.37 3.98 1.12
N ARG A 26 10.35 3.30 0.51
CA ARG A 26 11.77 3.63 0.65
C ARG A 26 12.10 5.00 0.05
N TYR A 27 11.53 5.34 -1.09
CA TYR A 27 11.68 6.65 -1.71
C TYR A 27 11.08 7.75 -0.83
N ALA A 28 9.89 7.52 -0.25
CA ALA A 28 9.26 8.46 0.66
C ALA A 28 10.08 8.68 1.95
N ALA A 29 10.71 7.63 2.46
CA ALA A 29 11.63 7.70 3.60
C ALA A 29 12.87 8.56 3.30
N LEU A 30 13.44 8.43 2.10
CA LEU A 30 14.63 9.18 1.67
C LEU A 30 14.31 10.62 1.25
N HIS A 31 13.07 10.91 0.87
CA HIS A 31 12.64 12.20 0.33
C HIS A 31 11.31 12.69 0.92
N PRO A 32 11.23 12.91 2.25
CA PRO A 32 9.97 13.25 2.93
C PRO A 32 9.31 14.53 2.39
N ASP A 33 10.10 15.49 1.89
CA ASP A 33 9.58 16.75 1.32
C ASP A 33 9.04 16.61 -0.10
N ARG A 34 9.31 15.47 -0.78
CA ARG A 34 8.93 15.25 -2.17
C ARG A 34 7.68 14.39 -2.34
N VAL A 35 7.20 13.72 -1.29
CA VAL A 35 6.07 12.80 -1.36
C VAL A 35 4.88 13.36 -0.57
N ASP A 36 3.72 13.47 -1.23
CA ASP A 36 2.45 13.88 -0.63
C ASP A 36 1.81 12.71 0.10
N ARG A 37 1.69 11.55 -0.57
CA ARG A 37 1.10 10.32 -0.01
C ARG A 37 1.45 9.09 -0.85
N ILE A 38 1.35 7.91 -0.24
CA ILE A 38 1.67 6.62 -0.88
C ILE A 38 0.53 5.60 -0.74
N MET A 39 0.22 4.88 -1.82
CA MET A 39 -0.68 3.73 -1.79
C MET A 39 0.10 2.47 -2.17
N MET A 40 -0.01 1.43 -1.37
CA MET A 40 0.77 0.20 -1.51
C MET A 40 -0.16 -1.00 -1.61
N LEU A 41 0.12 -1.89 -2.56
CA LEU A 41 -0.60 -3.15 -2.75
C LEU A 41 0.35 -4.31 -2.42
N CYS A 42 0.03 -5.10 -1.40
CA CYS A 42 0.87 -6.21 -0.92
C CYS A 42 2.37 -5.87 -0.86
N PRO A 43 2.79 -4.76 -0.21
CA PRO A 43 4.16 -4.26 -0.32
C PRO A 43 5.18 -5.28 0.17
N GLY A 44 6.25 -5.47 -0.60
CA GLY A 44 7.34 -6.41 -0.34
C GLY A 44 8.25 -6.03 0.84
N PHE A 45 7.69 -5.61 1.97
CA PHE A 45 8.43 -5.36 3.20
C PHE A 45 9.09 -6.63 3.69
N ASP A 46 10.33 -6.52 4.17
CA ASP A 46 11.12 -7.64 4.68
C ASP A 46 11.41 -8.75 3.63
N LEU A 47 11.40 -8.42 2.32
CA LEU A 47 11.64 -9.42 1.27
C LEU A 47 13.06 -10.01 1.31
N GLY A 48 14.08 -9.21 1.62
CA GLY A 48 15.47 -9.65 1.65
C GLY A 48 15.74 -10.77 2.66
N SER A 49 15.21 -10.66 3.88
CA SER A 49 15.38 -11.69 4.91
C SER A 49 14.64 -12.99 4.59
N ARG A 50 13.69 -12.96 3.65
CA ARG A 50 12.80 -14.08 3.29
C ARG A 50 13.24 -14.85 2.06
N TRP A 51 14.31 -14.44 1.38
CA TRP A 51 14.77 -15.18 0.21
C TRP A 51 15.16 -16.64 0.48
N PRO A 52 15.73 -17.00 1.64
CA PRO A 52 15.98 -18.42 1.95
C PRO A 52 14.68 -19.23 1.97
N GLN A 53 13.57 -18.65 2.41
CA GLN A 53 12.25 -19.29 2.45
C GLN A 53 11.59 -19.32 1.06
N LEU A 54 11.83 -18.30 0.22
CA LEU A 54 11.24 -18.21 -1.12
C LEU A 54 11.95 -19.08 -2.16
N PHE A 55 13.27 -19.22 -2.06
CA PHE A 55 14.09 -19.90 -3.06
C PHE A 55 14.80 -21.16 -2.52
N GLY A 56 14.94 -21.30 -1.20
CA GLY A 56 15.74 -22.35 -0.59
C GLY A 56 17.23 -22.00 -0.54
N GLU A 57 17.92 -22.54 0.47
CA GLU A 57 19.34 -22.27 0.71
C GLU A 57 20.23 -22.70 -0.47
N GLN A 58 19.93 -23.85 -1.07
CA GLN A 58 20.70 -24.37 -2.21
C GLN A 58 20.58 -23.47 -3.44
N GLU A 59 19.37 -23.03 -3.80
CA GLU A 59 19.19 -22.14 -4.96
C GLU A 59 19.85 -20.77 -4.74
N LEU A 60 19.83 -20.26 -3.51
CA LEU A 60 20.54 -19.03 -3.17
C LEU A 60 22.05 -19.17 -3.30
N GLN A 61 22.63 -20.27 -2.82
CA GLN A 61 24.06 -20.54 -2.99
C GLN A 61 24.43 -20.69 -4.47
N GLU A 62 23.60 -21.36 -5.26
CA GLU A 62 23.82 -21.46 -6.69
C GLU A 62 23.76 -20.10 -7.39
N TRP A 63 22.82 -19.24 -6.99
CA TRP A 63 22.72 -17.88 -7.51
C TRP A 63 23.95 -17.05 -7.16
N GLU A 64 24.44 -17.15 -5.92
CA GLU A 64 25.66 -16.50 -5.45
C GLU A 64 26.87 -16.95 -6.29
N GLN A 65 27.08 -18.26 -6.41
CA GLN A 65 28.22 -18.84 -7.14
C GLN A 65 28.18 -18.52 -8.63
N LYS A 66 27.01 -18.56 -9.27
CA LYS A 66 26.83 -18.23 -10.69
C LYS A 66 26.88 -16.71 -10.92
N GLY A 67 26.67 -15.89 -9.89
CA GLY A 67 26.55 -14.44 -9.94
C GLY A 67 25.24 -13.94 -10.56
N PHE A 68 24.37 -14.83 -11.03
CA PHE A 68 23.05 -14.49 -11.59
C PHE A 68 22.10 -15.69 -11.60
N ARG A 69 20.80 -15.39 -11.69
CA ARG A 69 19.71 -16.36 -11.89
C ARG A 69 18.82 -15.90 -13.03
N ILE A 70 18.30 -16.86 -13.78
CA ILE A 70 17.35 -16.60 -14.87
C ILE A 70 15.93 -16.83 -14.33
N PHE A 71 15.06 -15.84 -14.52
CA PHE A 71 13.64 -15.92 -14.19
C PHE A 71 12.82 -15.91 -15.47
N SER A 72 11.82 -16.79 -15.55
CA SER A 72 10.86 -16.81 -16.66
C SER A 72 9.76 -15.79 -16.41
N GLN A 73 9.43 -15.02 -17.45
CA GLN A 73 8.37 -14.03 -17.46
C GLN A 73 7.08 -14.64 -18.03
N GLN A 74 5.94 -14.00 -17.75
CA GLN A 74 4.64 -14.47 -18.24
C GLN A 74 4.52 -14.43 -19.76
N ASP A 75 5.26 -13.55 -20.44
CA ASP A 75 5.32 -13.45 -21.90
C ASP A 75 6.27 -14.49 -22.55
N GLY A 76 6.82 -15.41 -21.75
CA GLY A 76 7.77 -16.44 -22.19
C GLY A 76 9.20 -15.94 -22.34
N SER A 77 9.47 -14.65 -22.12
CA SER A 77 10.84 -14.14 -22.08
C SER A 77 11.55 -14.56 -20.79
N ALA A 78 12.88 -14.46 -20.79
CA ALA A 78 13.70 -14.81 -19.64
C ALA A 78 14.55 -13.60 -19.24
N VAL A 79 14.56 -13.27 -17.96
CA VAL A 79 15.34 -12.16 -17.41
C VAL A 79 16.48 -12.68 -16.55
N ARG A 80 17.69 -12.18 -16.81
CA ARG A 80 18.88 -12.46 -16.00
C ARG A 80 18.96 -11.46 -14.86
N ILE A 81 18.84 -11.92 -13.63
CA ILE A 81 18.93 -11.10 -12.42
C ILE A 81 20.28 -11.38 -11.73
N PRO A 82 21.17 -10.38 -11.61
CA PRO A 82 22.43 -10.52 -10.88
C PRO A 82 22.21 -10.86 -9.40
N TYR A 83 23.14 -11.59 -8.78
CA TYR A 83 23.11 -11.84 -7.34
C TYR A 83 23.18 -10.55 -6.52
N GLN A 84 23.70 -9.46 -7.07
CA GLN A 84 23.64 -8.14 -6.43
C GLN A 84 22.21 -7.71 -6.07
N PHE A 85 21.18 -8.20 -6.77
CA PHE A 85 19.79 -7.98 -6.35
C PHE A 85 19.51 -8.54 -4.95
N VAL A 86 20.15 -9.66 -4.62
CA VAL A 86 20.13 -10.28 -3.29
C VAL A 86 20.91 -9.36 -2.32
N GLU A 87 22.13 -8.96 -2.65
CA GLU A 87 22.90 -8.10 -1.74
C GLU A 87 22.18 -6.77 -1.44
N ASP A 88 21.58 -6.15 -2.45
CA ASP A 88 20.86 -4.89 -2.34
C ASP A 88 19.64 -5.01 -1.42
N GLY A 89 18.82 -6.05 -1.56
CA GLY A 89 17.63 -6.21 -0.71
C GLY A 89 17.94 -6.53 0.76
N LEU A 90 19.10 -7.11 1.08
CA LEU A 90 19.58 -7.29 2.45
C LEU A 90 20.20 -6.01 3.03
N ALA A 91 20.81 -5.17 2.19
CA ALA A 91 21.41 -3.91 2.61
C ALA A 91 20.37 -2.80 2.88
N GLN A 92 19.15 -2.94 2.35
CA GLN A 92 18.07 -1.98 2.58
C GLN A 92 17.24 -2.31 3.84
N PRO A 93 16.66 -1.30 4.52
CA PRO A 93 15.82 -1.55 5.70
C PRO A 93 14.59 -2.38 5.33
N ALA A 94 14.34 -3.46 6.08
CA ALA A 94 13.16 -4.31 5.90
C ALA A 94 11.84 -3.53 5.93
N PHE A 95 11.78 -2.51 6.80
CA PHE A 95 10.62 -1.64 7.01
C PHE A 95 11.04 -0.16 6.89
N PRO A 96 10.95 0.45 5.70
CA PRO A 96 11.29 1.86 5.50
C PRO A 96 10.40 2.81 6.32
N GLN A 97 11.03 3.83 6.89
CA GLN A 97 10.38 4.82 7.76
C GLN A 97 9.99 6.08 6.97
N TYR A 98 8.71 6.25 6.64
CA TYR A 98 8.18 7.38 5.88
C TYR A 98 7.25 8.26 6.71
N THR A 99 7.19 9.56 6.43
CA THR A 99 6.40 10.51 7.24
C THR A 99 5.10 10.97 6.57
N CYS A 100 4.91 10.66 5.29
CA CYS A 100 3.69 11.02 4.56
C CYS A 100 2.54 10.04 4.87
N PRO A 101 1.27 10.47 4.70
CA PRO A 101 0.13 9.57 4.74
C PRO A 101 0.26 8.38 3.79
N ALA A 102 -0.18 7.20 4.25
CA ALA A 102 -0.08 5.96 3.51
C ALA A 102 -1.35 5.11 3.59
N VAL A 103 -1.57 4.31 2.56
CA VAL A 103 -2.57 3.23 2.56
C VAL A 103 -1.91 1.95 2.07
N ILE A 104 -2.18 0.84 2.74
CA ILE A 104 -1.82 -0.52 2.33
C ILE A 104 -3.11 -1.30 2.07
N ILE A 105 -3.19 -2.01 0.95
CA ILE A 105 -4.18 -3.07 0.70
C ILE A 105 -3.40 -4.37 0.58
N HIS A 106 -3.79 -5.40 1.34
CA HIS A 106 -3.04 -6.66 1.43
C HIS A 106 -3.98 -7.87 1.46
N GLY A 107 -3.69 -8.88 0.65
CA GLY A 107 -4.41 -10.16 0.67
C GLY A 107 -4.14 -10.95 1.95
N SER A 108 -5.18 -11.50 2.57
CA SER A 108 -5.05 -12.37 3.75
C SER A 108 -4.40 -13.71 3.44
N HIS A 109 -4.45 -14.14 2.18
CA HIS A 109 -3.89 -15.42 1.68
C HIS A 109 -2.64 -15.19 0.83
N ASP A 110 -1.93 -14.10 1.08
CA ASP A 110 -0.68 -13.78 0.39
C ASP A 110 0.46 -14.70 0.87
N GLU A 111 0.77 -15.71 0.07
CA GLU A 111 1.87 -16.67 0.32
C GLU A 111 3.24 -16.14 -0.12
N VAL A 112 3.27 -15.08 -0.94
CA VAL A 112 4.52 -14.47 -1.45
C VAL A 112 5.07 -13.47 -0.43
N VAL A 113 4.18 -12.62 0.08
CA VAL A 113 4.48 -11.60 1.08
C VAL A 113 3.44 -11.73 2.20
N PRO A 114 3.75 -12.49 3.28
CA PRO A 114 2.85 -12.64 4.40
C PRO A 114 2.28 -11.31 4.91
N VAL A 115 0.95 -11.24 5.05
CA VAL A 115 0.20 -10.06 5.54
C VAL A 115 0.70 -9.54 6.90
N GLN A 116 1.35 -10.41 7.68
CA GLN A 116 2.01 -10.09 8.94
C GLN A 116 3.04 -8.97 8.78
N THR A 117 3.73 -8.88 7.64
CA THR A 117 4.68 -7.80 7.37
C THR A 117 4.00 -6.43 7.33
N SER A 118 2.85 -6.31 6.66
CA SER A 118 2.03 -5.09 6.68
C SER A 118 1.43 -4.80 8.05
N ARG A 119 1.04 -5.84 8.81
CA ARG A 119 0.62 -5.67 10.21
C ARG A 119 1.76 -5.18 11.10
N GLN A 120 2.99 -5.60 10.84
CA GLN A 120 4.16 -5.19 11.61
C GLN A 120 4.48 -3.70 11.44
N VAL A 121 4.26 -3.15 10.24
CA VAL A 121 4.35 -1.69 10.00
C VAL A 121 3.46 -0.90 10.97
N LEU A 122 2.29 -1.44 11.32
CA LEU A 122 1.36 -0.85 12.29
C LEU A 122 1.64 -1.24 13.76
N ARG A 123 2.51 -2.23 14.00
CA ARG A 123 2.86 -2.69 15.37
C ARG A 123 4.17 -2.11 15.86
N ALA A 124 5.08 -1.74 14.96
CA ALA A 124 6.27 -0.97 15.28
C ALA A 124 5.95 0.44 15.85
N THR A 125 4.67 0.75 16.03
CA THR A 125 4.10 2.08 16.23
C THR A 125 3.08 2.14 17.38
N SER A 126 3.28 1.37 18.45
CA SER A 126 2.49 1.52 19.69
C SER A 126 3.38 2.00 20.83
N PRO A 127 3.05 3.11 21.53
CA PRO A 127 3.75 3.53 22.74
C PRO A 127 3.60 2.56 23.91
N GLN A 128 2.87 1.46 23.73
CA GLN A 128 2.70 0.41 24.72
C GLN A 128 3.26 -0.93 24.21
N ARG A 129 4.27 -1.40 24.95
CA ARG A 129 4.80 -2.78 25.08
C ARG A 129 5.98 -3.16 24.18
N GLY A 130 7.18 -2.89 24.70
CA GLY A 130 7.91 -3.95 25.41
C GLY A 130 8.36 -5.18 24.62
N SER A 131 8.86 -5.02 23.39
CA SER A 131 9.78 -6.00 22.77
C SER A 131 10.58 -5.42 21.59
N CYS A 132 10.98 -4.15 21.66
CA CYS A 132 11.94 -3.61 20.68
C CYS A 132 13.37 -4.03 21.07
N PRO A 133 14.20 -4.51 20.13
CA PRO A 133 15.65 -4.59 20.34
C PRO A 133 16.19 -3.21 20.78
N PRO A 134 17.13 -3.14 21.73
CA PRO A 134 17.69 -1.86 22.14
C PRO A 134 18.35 -1.14 20.95
N GLY A 135 17.96 0.13 20.72
CA GLY A 135 18.64 1.00 19.76
C GLY A 135 17.89 1.31 18.46
N VAL A 136 16.64 0.85 18.27
CA VAL A 136 15.85 1.19 17.09
C VAL A 136 14.62 2.04 17.48
N ASP A 137 14.62 3.31 17.06
CA ASP A 137 13.47 4.21 17.14
C ASP A 137 12.66 4.09 15.84
N TRP A 138 11.48 3.51 15.93
CA TRP A 138 10.64 3.19 14.77
C TRP A 138 9.67 4.30 14.37
N GLY A 139 9.63 5.45 15.06
CA GLY A 139 8.70 6.54 14.71
C GLY A 139 7.21 6.15 14.70
N ASP A 140 6.30 7.12 14.55
CA ASP A 140 4.85 6.89 14.59
C ASP A 140 4.24 6.76 13.18
N LEU A 141 4.38 5.58 12.57
CA LEU A 141 3.73 5.26 11.28
C LEU A 141 2.26 4.84 11.44
N GLY A 142 1.81 4.51 12.65
CA GLY A 142 0.50 3.92 12.94
C GLY A 142 -0.65 4.92 12.80
N GLU A 143 -0.40 6.19 13.16
CA GLU A 143 -1.36 7.28 12.93
C GLU A 143 -1.44 7.71 11.45
N ARG A 144 -0.46 7.31 10.63
CA ARG A 144 -0.29 7.81 9.26
C ARG A 144 -0.62 6.80 8.19
N THR A 145 -0.76 5.52 8.55
CA THR A 145 -0.91 4.41 7.62
C THR A 145 -2.22 3.66 7.88
N ALA A 146 -3.11 3.61 6.89
CA ALA A 146 -4.28 2.73 6.94
C ALA A 146 -3.96 1.38 6.28
N LEU A 147 -4.38 0.27 6.89
CA LEU A 147 -4.27 -1.09 6.32
C LEU A 147 -5.65 -1.67 6.06
N TYR A 148 -5.89 -2.10 4.82
CA TYR A 148 -7.02 -2.92 4.42
C TYR A 148 -6.53 -4.34 4.19
N VAL A 149 -6.97 -5.29 5.01
CA VAL A 149 -6.78 -6.71 4.76
C VAL A 149 -8.00 -7.22 4.01
N VAL A 150 -7.78 -7.86 2.86
CA VAL A 150 -8.84 -8.37 1.98
C VAL A 150 -8.74 -9.88 1.87
N ASP A 151 -9.88 -10.56 1.72
CA ASP A 151 -9.93 -11.99 1.41
C ASP A 151 -9.45 -12.23 -0.03
N ASP A 152 -8.14 -12.21 -0.26
CA ASP A 152 -7.51 -12.37 -1.56
C ASP A 152 -6.07 -12.87 -1.41
N ASP A 153 -5.43 -13.22 -2.53
CA ASP A 153 -4.02 -13.60 -2.60
C ASP A 153 -3.11 -12.39 -2.94
N HIS A 154 -1.84 -12.66 -3.28
CA HIS A 154 -0.88 -11.62 -3.65
C HIS A 154 -1.30 -10.78 -4.87
N ALA A 155 -2.07 -11.36 -5.80
CA ALA A 155 -2.42 -10.73 -7.07
C ALA A 155 -3.54 -9.68 -6.90
N LEU A 156 -4.35 -9.77 -5.85
CA LEU A 156 -5.45 -8.85 -5.55
C LEU A 156 -6.48 -8.70 -6.69
N THR A 157 -6.76 -9.80 -7.39
CA THR A 157 -7.56 -9.77 -8.62
C THR A 157 -9.05 -10.04 -8.43
N LYS A 158 -9.53 -10.37 -7.22
CA LYS A 158 -10.97 -10.60 -7.01
C LYS A 158 -11.75 -9.29 -7.23
N ASP A 159 -12.95 -9.39 -7.80
CA ASP A 159 -13.77 -8.21 -8.13
C ASP A 159 -14.00 -7.27 -6.94
N LYS A 160 -14.27 -7.84 -5.76
CA LYS A 160 -14.44 -7.08 -4.51
C LYS A 160 -13.17 -6.31 -4.14
N THR A 161 -12.01 -6.92 -4.32
CA THR A 161 -10.70 -6.31 -4.06
C THR A 161 -10.39 -5.19 -5.04
N LEU A 162 -10.67 -5.40 -6.33
CA LEU A 162 -10.49 -4.39 -7.37
C LEU A 162 -11.41 -3.18 -7.14
N ALA A 163 -12.68 -3.42 -6.82
CA ALA A 163 -13.65 -2.37 -6.51
C ALA A 163 -13.23 -1.54 -5.29
N LEU A 164 -12.78 -2.20 -4.21
CA LEU A 164 -12.23 -1.54 -3.04
C LEU A 164 -11.00 -0.72 -3.40
N THR A 165 -10.05 -1.31 -4.13
CA THR A 165 -8.81 -0.65 -4.55
C THR A 165 -9.08 0.63 -5.33
N LEU A 166 -10.02 0.58 -6.29
CA LEU A 166 -10.42 1.75 -7.06
C LEU A 166 -11.07 2.82 -6.18
N LYS A 167 -12.00 2.43 -5.29
CA LYS A 167 -12.68 3.34 -4.36
C LYS A 167 -11.68 4.05 -3.45
N VAL A 168 -10.75 3.28 -2.88
CA VAL A 168 -9.69 3.79 -2.01
C VAL A 168 -8.75 4.70 -2.78
N ALA A 169 -8.29 4.32 -3.97
CA ALA A 169 -7.41 5.16 -4.80
C ALA A 169 -8.08 6.50 -5.16
N LYS A 170 -9.34 6.48 -5.60
CA LYS A 170 -10.12 7.69 -5.92
C LYS A 170 -10.20 8.64 -4.72
N SER A 171 -10.60 8.11 -3.56
CA SER A 171 -10.74 8.89 -2.33
C SER A 171 -9.39 9.40 -1.81
N PHE A 172 -8.41 8.50 -1.67
CA PHE A 172 -7.12 8.77 -1.07
C PHE A 172 -6.29 9.76 -1.89
N PHE A 173 -6.32 9.66 -3.22
CA PHE A 173 -5.66 10.63 -4.10
C PHE A 173 -6.56 11.81 -4.48
N GLY A 174 -7.83 11.85 -4.07
CA GLY A 174 -8.77 12.91 -4.45
C GLY A 174 -8.96 13.02 -5.97
N LEU A 175 -8.99 11.88 -6.66
CA LEU A 175 -9.22 11.82 -8.10
C LEU A 175 -10.68 12.16 -8.39
N ARG A 176 -10.91 13.14 -9.26
CA ARG A 176 -12.26 13.47 -9.74
C ARG A 176 -12.56 12.68 -10.99
N GLU A 177 -13.80 12.22 -11.13
CA GLU A 177 -14.27 11.68 -12.39
C GLU A 177 -14.29 12.79 -13.44
N ARG A 178 -13.85 12.46 -14.66
CA ARG A 178 -14.05 13.37 -15.77
C ARG A 178 -15.56 13.45 -16.03
N PRO A 179 -16.14 14.65 -16.16
CA PRO A 179 -17.55 14.78 -16.49
C PRO A 179 -17.83 14.06 -17.81
N ALA A 180 -18.87 13.23 -17.82
CA ALA A 180 -19.28 12.45 -18.98
C ALA A 180 -19.51 13.37 -20.20
N SER A 181 -18.67 13.20 -21.23
CA SER A 181 -18.74 13.98 -22.46
C SER A 181 -19.85 13.53 -23.42
N SER A 182 -20.38 12.31 -23.26
CA SER A 182 -21.39 11.74 -24.16
C SER A 182 -22.53 11.02 -23.43
N GLN A 183 -23.67 10.83 -24.10
CA GLN A 183 -24.83 10.10 -23.55
C GLN A 183 -24.54 8.61 -23.29
N LYS A 184 -23.60 8.00 -24.01
CA LYS A 184 -23.14 6.62 -23.74
C LYS A 184 -22.34 6.54 -22.43
N ASP A 185 -21.48 7.52 -22.17
CA ASP A 185 -20.71 7.62 -20.92
C ASP A 185 -21.64 7.77 -19.70
N LYS A 186 -22.78 8.47 -19.88
CA LYS A 186 -23.79 8.64 -18.83
C LYS A 186 -24.56 7.35 -18.53
N GLN A 187 -24.86 6.53 -19.54
CA GLN A 187 -25.52 5.22 -19.34
C GLN A 187 -24.59 4.21 -18.66
N GLN A 188 -23.30 4.22 -18.99
CA GLN A 188 -22.31 3.32 -18.38
C GLN A 188 -22.01 3.70 -16.93
N GLN A 189 -21.93 5.00 -16.61
CA GLN A 189 -21.81 5.48 -15.22
C GLN A 189 -23.04 5.18 -14.36
N GLN A 190 -24.25 5.13 -14.95
CA GLN A 190 -25.47 4.76 -14.22
C GLN A 190 -25.55 3.26 -13.92
N GLN A 191 -24.98 2.40 -14.77
CA GLN A 191 -24.89 0.96 -14.50
C GLN A 191 -23.87 0.62 -13.42
N GLU A 192 -22.73 1.33 -13.35
CA GLU A 192 -21.71 1.13 -12.30
C GLU A 192 -22.13 1.64 -10.92
N GLN A 193 -23.21 2.42 -10.82
CA GLN A 193 -23.69 3.04 -9.57
C GLN A 193 -24.70 2.18 -8.79
N GLN A 194 -25.08 0.99 -9.26
CA GLN A 194 -25.91 0.06 -8.50
C GLN A 194 -25.02 -0.91 -7.70
N PRO A 195 -24.92 -0.80 -6.36
CA PRO A 195 -24.13 -1.72 -5.58
C PRO A 195 -24.91 -3.03 -5.37
N GLU A 196 -24.43 -4.14 -5.96
CA GLU A 196 -24.81 -5.46 -5.50
C GLU A 196 -24.02 -5.79 -4.22
N HIS A 197 -24.75 -5.79 -3.10
CA HIS A 197 -24.38 -6.23 -1.76
C HIS A 197 -23.45 -5.33 -0.92
N GLU A 198 -23.99 -4.96 0.24
CA GLU A 198 -23.28 -4.37 1.37
C GLU A 198 -22.16 -5.33 1.83
N VAL A 199 -20.91 -4.86 1.73
CA VAL A 199 -19.72 -5.64 2.12
C VAL A 199 -19.47 -5.42 3.60
N GLU A 200 -19.56 -6.50 4.39
CA GLU A 200 -19.15 -6.51 5.78
C GLU A 200 -17.61 -6.33 5.85
N VAL A 201 -17.17 -5.18 6.36
CA VAL A 201 -15.76 -4.86 6.58
C VAL A 201 -15.39 -5.27 8.00
N GLU A 202 -14.56 -6.29 8.17
CA GLU A 202 -14.02 -6.64 9.48
C GLU A 202 -13.08 -5.53 9.99
N LYS A 203 -13.61 -4.77 10.95
CA LYS A 203 -12.98 -3.92 11.99
C LYS A 203 -11.78 -3.05 11.60
N LYS A 204 -12.09 -1.75 11.53
CA LYS A 204 -11.19 -0.59 11.68
C LYS A 204 -10.48 -0.67 13.05
N PHE A 205 -9.18 -0.97 13.10
CA PHE A 205 -8.38 -0.72 14.30
C PHE A 205 -7.95 0.75 14.31
N MET A 206 -8.69 1.59 15.03
CA MET A 206 -8.27 2.95 15.37
C MET A 206 -7.95 2.95 16.87
N LEU A 207 -6.67 3.06 17.22
CA LEU A 207 -6.29 3.40 18.58
C LEU A 207 -6.25 4.94 18.69
N GLY A 208 -7.34 5.49 19.23
CA GLY A 208 -7.40 6.72 20.03
C GLY A 208 -6.81 8.03 19.47
N GLY A 209 -7.70 8.95 19.11
CA GLY A 209 -7.37 10.37 18.95
C GLY A 209 -8.63 11.16 18.61
N GLU A 210 -9.36 11.62 19.62
CA GLU A 210 -10.59 12.40 19.50
C GLU A 210 -10.32 13.75 18.84
N ASN A 211 -10.25 13.80 17.51
CA ASN A 211 -10.64 14.96 16.68
C ASN A 211 -10.25 14.72 15.21
N CYS A 212 -11.07 13.96 14.47
CA CYS A 212 -10.98 13.98 13.01
C CYS A 212 -12.32 14.45 12.42
N GLN A 213 -12.35 15.69 11.95
CA GLN A 213 -13.50 16.27 11.24
C GLN A 213 -13.91 15.47 9.98
N VAL A 214 -13.05 14.55 9.53
CA VAL A 214 -13.30 13.59 8.46
C VAL A 214 -14.27 12.48 8.90
N GLU A 215 -14.20 12.02 10.16
CA GLU A 215 -15.12 11.00 10.69
C GLU A 215 -16.55 11.52 10.80
N LYS A 216 -16.74 12.79 11.19
CA LYS A 216 -18.07 13.40 11.24
C LYS A 216 -18.71 13.54 9.85
N LYS A 217 -17.91 13.79 8.80
CA LYS A 217 -18.41 13.84 7.42
C LYS A 217 -18.75 12.45 6.88
N LEU A 218 -17.96 11.43 7.22
CA LEU A 218 -18.21 10.06 6.77
C LEU A 218 -19.40 9.42 7.50
N GLN A 219 -19.53 9.63 8.82
CA GLN A 219 -20.69 9.15 9.59
C GLN A 219 -21.98 9.85 9.18
N ARG A 220 -21.93 11.17 8.91
CA ARG A 220 -23.09 11.91 8.41
C ARG A 220 -23.56 11.37 7.06
N TYR A 221 -22.63 11.14 6.14
CA TYR A 221 -22.91 10.56 4.82
C TYR A 221 -23.56 9.17 4.94
N LEU A 222 -23.06 8.31 5.83
CA LEU A 222 -23.63 6.98 6.08
C LEU A 222 -25.01 7.04 6.74
N SER A 223 -25.26 8.00 7.64
CA SER A 223 -26.56 8.19 8.29
C SER A 223 -27.64 8.81 7.41
N GLU A 224 -27.23 9.57 6.39
CA GLU A 224 -28.14 10.17 5.41
C GLU A 224 -28.60 9.10 4.39
N GLN A 225 -27.72 8.16 4.03
CA GLN A 225 -28.06 7.01 3.17
C GLN A 225 -29.04 6.04 3.84
N SER A 226 -28.90 5.76 5.14
CA SER A 226 -29.78 4.83 5.86
C SER A 226 -31.22 5.35 6.08
N ARG A 227 -31.45 6.67 5.90
CA ARG A 227 -32.78 7.28 6.06
C ARG A 227 -33.59 7.28 4.75
N ASP A 228 -32.92 7.27 3.62
CA ASP A 228 -33.56 7.19 2.30
C ASP A 228 -33.98 5.76 1.92
N GLU A 229 -33.44 4.73 2.58
CA GLU A 229 -33.85 3.33 2.41
C GLU A 229 -35.09 2.91 3.24
N GLN A 230 -35.59 3.78 4.14
CA GLN A 230 -36.77 3.53 4.98
C GLN A 230 -38.01 4.33 4.58
N ARG A 231 -38.03 4.94 3.37
CA ARG A 231 -39.19 5.63 2.79
C ARG A 231 -39.54 5.08 1.42
#